data_AF-A0A2U1W0G2-F1
#
_entry.id   AF-A0A2U1W0G2-F1
#
_cell.length_a   1.000
_cell.length_b   1.000
_cell.length_c   1.000
_cell.angle_alpha   90.00
_cell.angle_beta   90.00
_cell.angle_gamma   90.00
#
_symmetry.space_group_name_H-M   'P 1'
#
loop_
_entity.id
_entity.type
_entity.pdbx_description
1 polymer ?
#
loop_
_entity_poly.entity_id
_entity_poly.type
_entity_poly.pdbx_seq_one_letter_code
_entity_poly.pdbx_strand_id
1 'polypeptide(L)'
;MNDDTKRRPLETPFKRGDRVTIHTGEKGPQSLTRVEGFKSEGRCMELSDGSLWRADGKRQWHFKGGFYKGPWVEREAPGDADHIAKRRTIGHLRKWAHDLSMDSPLGGPALRRILDLVEKETAAAQREEEAEEK
;
A
#
# COMPACT_ATOMS: atom_id res chain seq x y z
N MET A 1 -10.17 49.00 -2.04
CA MET A 1 -10.79 48.08 -1.05
C MET A 1 -10.86 46.73 -1.74
N ASN A 2 -9.85 45.88 -1.57
CA ASN A 2 -9.78 44.59 -2.24
C ASN A 2 -10.52 43.57 -1.39
N ASP A 3 -11.71 43.17 -1.84
CA ASP A 3 -12.49 42.08 -1.27
C ASP A 3 -11.89 40.74 -1.70
N ASP A 4 -10.82 40.34 -1.02
CA ASP A 4 -10.05 39.11 -1.29
C ASP A 4 -10.41 37.99 -0.28
N THR A 5 -11.62 38.04 0.28
CA THR A 5 -12.06 37.16 1.39
C THR A 5 -12.89 35.95 0.97
N LYS A 6 -13.12 35.73 -0.33
CA LYS A 6 -13.70 34.47 -0.81
C LYS A 6 -12.57 33.51 -1.21
N ARG A 7 -11.86 32.97 -0.21
CA ARG A 7 -11.05 31.75 -0.40
C ARG A 7 -12.02 30.65 -0.87
N ARG A 8 -12.06 30.41 -2.20
CA ARG A 8 -12.80 29.27 -2.75
C ARG A 8 -12.29 28.02 -2.03
N PRO A 9 -13.17 27.08 -1.64
CA PRO A 9 -12.69 25.77 -1.20
C PRO A 9 -11.77 25.25 -2.30
N LEU A 10 -10.53 24.91 -1.95
CA LEU A 10 -9.69 24.15 -2.86
C LEU A 10 -10.48 22.87 -3.17
N GLU A 11 -10.87 22.67 -4.43
CA GLU A 11 -11.51 21.43 -4.83
C GLU A 11 -10.51 20.29 -4.59
N THR A 12 -10.77 19.52 -3.53
CA THR A 12 -9.93 18.39 -3.16
C THR A 12 -10.35 17.19 -4.00
N PRO A 13 -9.43 16.46 -4.64
CA PRO A 13 -9.77 15.24 -5.40
C PRO A 13 -10.33 14.11 -4.51
N PHE A 14 -10.25 14.27 -3.19
CA PHE A 14 -10.71 13.33 -2.18
C PHE A 14 -11.87 13.89 -1.35
N LYS A 15 -12.65 13.00 -0.76
CA LYS A 15 -13.75 13.28 0.17
C LYS A 15 -13.61 12.42 1.42
N ARG A 16 -14.22 12.87 2.54
CA ARG A 16 -14.31 12.06 3.76
C ARG A 16 -15.00 10.73 3.44
N GLY A 17 -14.42 9.63 3.91
CA GLY A 17 -14.88 8.27 3.65
C GLY A 17 -14.28 7.62 2.42
N ASP A 18 -13.59 8.36 1.54
CA ASP A 18 -12.92 7.77 0.38
C ASP A 18 -11.90 6.73 0.83
N ARG A 19 -11.91 5.58 0.15
CA ARG A 19 -10.88 4.55 0.30
C ARG A 19 -9.70 4.91 -0.57
N VAL A 20 -8.52 4.91 0.04
CA VAL A 20 -7.31 5.41 -0.59
C VAL A 20 -6.14 4.46 -0.36
N THR A 21 -5.24 4.45 -1.32
CA THR A 21 -4.01 3.67 -1.30
C THR A 21 -2.83 4.62 -1.14
N ILE A 22 -1.95 4.30 -0.20
CA ILE A 22 -0.65 4.97 -0.06
C ILE A 22 0.35 4.23 -0.95
N HIS A 23 0.99 4.97 -1.85
CA HIS A 23 2.05 4.48 -2.72
C HIS A 23 3.39 5.03 -2.26
N THR A 24 4.44 4.21 -2.28
CA THR A 24 5.80 4.65 -1.98
C THR A 24 6.71 4.35 -3.16
N GLY A 25 6.87 5.33 -4.06
CA GLY A 25 7.82 5.24 -5.17
C GLY A 25 7.64 3.99 -6.03
N GLU A 26 8.74 3.28 -6.27
CA GLU A 26 8.84 2.15 -7.19
C GLU A 26 8.20 0.84 -6.70
N LYS A 27 7.82 0.75 -5.41
CA LYS A 27 7.31 -0.50 -4.81
C LYS A 27 5.79 -0.64 -4.86
N GLY A 28 5.11 0.24 -5.59
CA GLY A 28 3.66 0.20 -5.78
C GLY A 28 2.84 0.44 -4.49
N PRO A 29 1.58 -0.03 -4.47
CA PRO A 29 0.67 0.04 -3.32
C PRO A 29 1.30 -0.48 -2.02
N GLN A 30 1.22 0.31 -0.94
CA GLN A 30 1.79 -0.06 0.37
C GLN A 30 0.74 -0.30 1.44
N SER A 31 -0.29 0.53 1.48
CA SER A 31 -1.28 0.48 2.53
C SER A 31 -2.62 1.00 2.03
N LEU A 32 -3.69 0.37 2.51
CA LEU A 32 -5.05 0.84 2.36
C LEU A 32 -5.47 1.58 3.62
N THR A 33 -6.14 2.71 3.43
CA THR A 33 -6.68 3.51 4.53
C THR A 33 -7.89 4.28 4.01
N ARG A 34 -8.48 5.12 4.86
CA ARG A 34 -9.62 5.97 4.51
C ARG A 34 -9.34 7.41 4.83
N VAL A 35 -9.95 8.32 4.09
CA VAL A 35 -9.95 9.74 4.41
C VAL A 35 -10.87 9.99 5.59
N GLU A 36 -10.32 10.37 6.74
CA GLU A 36 -11.07 10.63 7.96
C GLU A 36 -11.61 12.07 7.99
N GLY A 37 -10.89 13.02 7.40
CA GLY A 37 -11.32 14.41 7.35
C GLY A 37 -10.30 15.34 6.72
N PHE A 38 -10.57 16.64 6.82
CA PHE A 38 -9.66 17.68 6.35
C PHE A 38 -9.45 18.75 7.43
N LYS A 39 -8.20 19.17 7.59
CA LYS A 39 -7.74 20.22 8.50
C LYS A 39 -7.20 21.42 7.72
N SER A 40 -6.94 22.52 8.45
CA SER A 40 -6.30 23.73 7.90
C SER A 40 -7.04 24.34 6.71
N GLU A 41 -8.35 24.52 6.86
CA GLU A 41 -9.24 25.04 5.80
C GLU A 41 -9.26 24.17 4.53
N GLY A 42 -9.19 22.84 4.69
CA GLY A 42 -9.25 21.91 3.55
C GLY A 42 -7.90 21.65 2.87
N ARG A 43 -6.79 22.18 3.38
CA ARG A 43 -5.45 22.00 2.78
C ARG A 43 -4.74 20.71 3.20
N CYS A 44 -5.11 20.17 4.36
CA CYS A 44 -4.52 18.97 4.92
C CYS A 44 -5.57 17.87 4.98
N MET A 45 -5.33 16.75 4.33
CA MET A 45 -6.12 15.53 4.43
C MET A 45 -5.62 14.70 5.62
N GLU A 46 -6.54 14.19 6.42
CA GLU A 46 -6.26 13.26 7.52
C GLU A 46 -6.77 11.88 7.13
N LEU A 47 -5.94 10.86 7.33
CA LEU A 47 -6.29 9.46 7.07
C LEU A 47 -6.63 8.74 8.38
N SER A 48 -7.35 7.61 8.29
CA SER A 48 -7.81 6.85 9.46
C SER A 48 -6.69 6.27 10.34
N ASP A 49 -5.46 6.20 9.82
CA ASP A 49 -4.26 5.83 10.58
C ASP A 49 -3.64 7.02 11.35
N GLY A 50 -4.28 8.19 11.32
CA GLY A 50 -3.82 9.44 11.93
C GLY A 50 -2.77 10.18 11.11
N SER A 51 -2.39 9.67 9.93
CA SER A 51 -1.40 10.35 9.08
C SER A 51 -1.99 11.58 8.39
N LEU A 52 -1.16 12.62 8.25
CA LEU A 52 -1.52 13.89 7.64
C LEU A 52 -0.85 14.05 6.28
N TRP A 53 -1.65 14.39 5.28
CA TRP A 53 -1.28 14.51 3.88
C TRP A 53 -1.75 15.85 3.31
N ARG A 54 -1.18 16.29 2.20
CA ARG A 54 -1.81 17.37 1.45
C ARG A 54 -3.16 16.90 0.91
N ALA A 55 -4.08 17.84 0.76
CA ALA A 55 -5.40 17.55 0.21
C ALA A 55 -5.39 17.08 -1.26
N ASP A 56 -4.27 17.23 -1.97
CA ASP A 56 -4.03 16.68 -3.31
C ASP A 56 -3.37 15.27 -3.28
N GLY A 57 -3.20 14.67 -2.10
CA GLY A 57 -2.64 13.33 -1.92
C GLY A 57 -1.10 13.28 -1.88
N LYS A 58 -0.39 14.40 -2.02
CA LYS A 58 1.08 14.41 -2.00
C LYS A 58 1.66 14.61 -0.59
N ARG A 59 2.83 14.05 -0.31
CA ARG A 59 3.45 14.13 1.05
C ARG A 59 4.06 15.50 1.41
N GLN A 60 4.44 16.36 0.46
CA GLN A 60 5.06 17.67 0.80
C GLN A 60 4.70 18.85 -0.11
N TRP A 61 4.59 20.03 0.51
CA TRP A 61 4.69 21.34 -0.13
C TRP A 61 6.17 21.64 -0.38
N HIS A 62 6.53 21.83 -1.66
CA HIS A 62 7.83 22.27 -2.21
C HIS A 62 9.07 22.16 -1.29
N PHE A 63 9.96 21.20 -1.58
CA PHE A 63 11.35 21.26 -1.14
C PHE A 63 12.28 21.46 -2.36
N LYS A 64 12.79 22.69 -2.51
CA LYS A 64 13.92 23.13 -3.37
C LYS A 64 14.06 22.44 -4.74
N GLY A 65 13.24 22.83 -5.71
CA GLY A 65 13.55 22.72 -7.16
C GLY A 65 13.74 21.34 -7.78
N GLY A 66 13.62 20.25 -7.01
CA GLY A 66 13.76 18.88 -7.51
C GLY A 66 12.44 18.13 -7.62
N PHE A 67 12.34 17.21 -8.59
CA PHE A 67 11.25 16.22 -8.69
C PHE A 67 11.31 15.26 -7.48
N TYR A 68 10.57 15.57 -6.42
CA TYR A 68 10.44 14.69 -5.26
C TYR A 68 9.48 13.53 -5.59
N LYS A 69 10.02 12.33 -5.86
CA LYS A 69 9.28 11.05 -5.95
C LYS A 69 8.99 10.47 -4.56
N GLY A 70 8.50 11.27 -3.62
CA GLY A 70 8.09 10.77 -2.32
C GLY A 70 6.76 10.05 -2.38
N PRO A 71 6.31 9.49 -1.25
CA PRO A 71 5.01 8.82 -1.19
C PRO A 71 3.86 9.73 -1.59
N TRP A 72 2.81 9.13 -2.13
CA TRP A 72 1.58 9.81 -2.51
C TRP A 72 0.38 8.92 -2.23
N VAL A 73 -0.80 9.53 -2.23
CA VAL A 73 -2.08 8.91 -1.99
C VAL A 73 -2.89 8.98 -3.28
N GLU A 74 -3.44 7.85 -3.68
CA GLU A 74 -4.42 7.75 -4.77
C GLU A 74 -5.70 7.11 -4.23
N ARG A 75 -6.78 7.19 -5.01
CA ARG A 75 -7.96 6.39 -4.71
C ARG A 75 -7.60 4.92 -4.85
N GLU A 76 -8.20 4.07 -4.02
CA GLU A 76 -8.00 2.63 -4.13
C GLU A 76 -8.35 2.14 -5.54
N ALA A 77 -7.39 1.49 -6.20
CA ALA A 77 -7.57 0.85 -7.47
C ALA A 77 -7.94 -0.63 -7.30
N PRO A 78 -8.68 -1.24 -8.25
CA PRO A 78 -8.88 -2.67 -8.27
C PRO A 78 -7.54 -3.43 -8.21
N GLY A 79 -7.42 -4.38 -7.29
CA GLY A 79 -6.19 -5.18 -7.10
C GLY A 79 -5.18 -4.61 -6.10
N ASP A 80 -5.35 -3.38 -5.60
CA ASP A 80 -4.44 -2.82 -4.58
C ASP A 80 -4.44 -3.66 -3.29
N ALA A 81 -5.63 -4.09 -2.85
CA ALA A 81 -5.80 -4.93 -1.67
C ALA A 81 -5.03 -6.25 -1.81
N ASP A 82 -5.17 -6.92 -2.96
CA ASP A 82 -4.51 -8.19 -3.24
C ASP A 82 -3.01 -8.02 -3.37
N HIS A 83 -2.55 -6.96 -4.03
CA HIS A 83 -1.13 -6.62 -4.12
C HIS A 83 -0.51 -6.42 -2.74
N ILE A 84 -1.15 -5.63 -1.88
CA ILE A 84 -0.68 -5.33 -0.53
C ILE A 84 -0.67 -6.61 0.32
N ALA A 85 -1.74 -7.41 0.24
CA ALA A 85 -1.83 -8.69 0.94
C ALA A 85 -0.69 -9.63 0.52
N LYS A 86 -0.51 -9.83 -0.80
CA LYS A 86 0.58 -10.64 -1.36
C LYS A 86 1.95 -10.17 -0.88
N ARG A 87 2.21 -8.86 -0.96
CA ARG A 87 3.47 -8.27 -0.51
C ARG A 87 3.73 -8.51 0.98
N ARG A 88 2.73 -8.30 1.85
CA ARG A 88 2.85 -8.52 3.30
C ARG A 88 3.13 -9.99 3.60
N THR A 89 2.41 -10.90 2.95
CA THR A 89 2.61 -12.36 3.08
C THR A 89 4.02 -12.75 2.66
N ILE A 90 4.53 -12.26 1.52
CA ILE A 90 5.92 -12.50 1.09
C ILE A 90 6.91 -12.01 2.15
N GLY A 91 6.69 -10.83 2.73
CA GLY A 91 7.53 -10.31 3.81
C GLY A 91 7.56 -11.22 5.03
N HIS A 92 6.40 -11.71 5.48
CA HIS A 92 6.30 -12.65 6.58
C HIS A 92 6.97 -13.99 6.28
N LEU A 93 6.79 -14.54 5.08
CA LEU A 93 7.43 -15.79 4.66
C LEU A 93 8.95 -15.66 4.61
N ARG A 94 9.48 -14.54 4.07
CA ARG A 94 10.92 -14.28 4.06
C ARG A 94 11.50 -14.17 5.46
N LYS A 95 10.82 -13.45 6.35
CA LYS A 95 11.24 -13.33 7.75
C LYS A 95 11.22 -14.69 8.44
N TRP A 96 10.12 -15.43 8.31
CA TRP A 96 9.99 -16.76 8.86
C TRP A 96 11.11 -17.69 8.37
N ALA A 97 11.35 -17.74 7.06
CA ALA A 97 12.41 -18.57 6.47
C ALA A 97 13.81 -18.15 6.92
N HIS A 98 14.07 -16.85 7.08
CA HIS A 98 15.32 -16.34 7.65
C HIS A 98 15.52 -16.78 9.10
N ASP A 99 14.44 -16.84 9.88
CA ASP A 99 14.47 -17.19 11.30
C ASP A 99 14.45 -18.72 11.54
N LEU A 100 14.32 -19.53 10.48
CA LEU A 100 14.42 -20.99 10.57
C LEU A 100 15.85 -21.44 10.90
N SER A 101 15.95 -22.35 11.85
CA SER A 101 17.20 -22.93 12.37
C SER A 101 16.94 -24.33 12.92
N MET A 102 17.99 -25.09 13.24
CA MET A 102 17.85 -26.41 13.86
C MET A 102 17.17 -26.38 15.23
N ASP A 103 17.22 -25.24 15.92
CA ASP A 103 16.57 -25.00 17.22
C ASP A 103 15.13 -24.47 17.09
N SER A 104 14.61 -24.43 15.86
CA SER A 104 13.24 -23.95 15.62
C SER A 104 12.21 -24.84 16.31
N PRO A 105 11.10 -24.26 16.83
CA PRO A 105 10.04 -25.03 17.48
C PRO A 105 9.26 -25.94 16.51
N LEU A 106 9.51 -25.83 15.20
CA LEU A 106 8.89 -26.65 14.18
C LEU A 106 9.67 -27.96 13.99
N GLY A 107 9.06 -29.08 14.35
CA GLY A 107 9.61 -30.40 14.05
C GLY A 107 9.62 -30.73 12.55
N GLY A 108 10.50 -31.65 12.14
CA GLY A 108 10.65 -32.09 10.75
C GLY A 108 9.34 -32.41 10.00
N PRO A 109 8.37 -33.13 10.58
CA PRO A 109 7.09 -33.41 9.92
C PRO A 109 6.27 -32.15 9.60
N ALA A 110 6.36 -31.09 10.43
CA ALA A 110 5.67 -29.84 10.16
C ALA A 110 6.32 -29.08 8.99
N LEU A 111 7.66 -29.04 8.96
CA LEU A 111 8.42 -28.45 7.85
C LEU A 111 8.13 -29.18 6.54
N ARG A 112 8.04 -30.52 6.56
CA ARG A 112 7.70 -31.30 5.36
C ARG A 112 6.33 -30.94 4.79
N ARG A 113 5.29 -30.83 5.64
CA ARG A 113 3.96 -30.41 5.19
C ARG A 113 3.95 -29.03 4.55
N ILE A 114 4.74 -28.10 5.08
CA ILE A 114 4.87 -26.75 4.50
C ILE A 114 5.54 -26.84 3.11
N LEU A 115 6.61 -27.63 2.99
CA LEU A 115 7.28 -27.84 1.71
C LEU A 115 6.37 -28.49 0.67
N ASP A 116 5.63 -29.54 1.05
CA ASP A 116 4.68 -30.22 0.16
C ASP A 116 3.60 -29.25 -0.36
N LEU A 117 3.12 -28.34 0.49
CA LEU A 117 2.16 -27.30 0.09
C LEU A 117 2.77 -26.34 -0.94
N VAL A 118 3.99 -25.84 -0.68
CA VAL A 118 4.68 -24.90 -1.58
C VAL A 118 4.95 -25.53 -2.95
N GLU A 119 5.40 -26.78 -2.98
CA GLU A 119 5.64 -27.53 -4.22
C GLU A 119 4.34 -27.70 -5.02
N LYS A 120 3.23 -28.04 -4.34
CA LYS A 120 1.92 -28.19 -4.98
C LYS A 120 1.42 -26.89 -5.61
N GLU A 121 1.50 -25.77 -4.89
CA GLU A 121 1.07 -24.45 -5.39
C GLU A 121 1.94 -23.97 -6.55
N THR A 122 3.25 -24.21 -6.46
CA THR A 122 4.19 -23.84 -7.54
C THR A 122 3.92 -24.64 -8.81
N ALA A 123 3.68 -25.94 -8.67
CA ALA A 123 3.33 -26.80 -9.80
C ALA A 123 1.96 -26.47 -10.40
N ALA A 124 1.00 -25.99 -9.60
CA ALA A 124 -0.28 -25.52 -10.11
C ALA A 124 -0.12 -24.23 -10.93
N ALA A 125 0.63 -23.25 -10.43
CA ALA A 125 0.89 -21.98 -11.13
C ALA A 125 1.57 -22.21 -12.50
N GLN A 126 2.55 -23.12 -12.57
CA GLN A 126 3.22 -23.45 -13.84
C GLN A 126 2.27 -24.02 -14.89
N ARG A 127 1.30 -24.85 -14.48
CA ARG A 127 0.31 -25.43 -15.40
C ARG A 127 -0.67 -24.38 -15.91
N GLU A 128 -1.00 -23.39 -15.09
CA GLU A 128 -1.86 -22.26 -15.49
C GLU A 128 -1.13 -21.39 -16.52
N GLU A 129 0.15 -21.08 -16.30
CA GLU A 129 0.98 -20.35 -17.27
C GLU A 129 1.10 -21.10 -18.61
N GLU A 130 1.38 -22.42 -18.58
CA GLU A 130 1.45 -23.26 -19.79
C GLU A 130 0.10 -23.42 -20.53
N ALA A 131 -1.03 -23.23 -19.84
CA ALA A 131 -2.37 -23.29 -20.41
C ALA A 131 -2.79 -21.96 -21.04
N GLU A 132 -2.30 -20.82 -20.55
CA GLU A 132 -2.54 -19.49 -21.13
C GLU A 132 -1.68 -19.24 -22.39
N GLU A 133 -0.55 -19.93 -22.54
CA GLU A 133 0.33 -19.82 -23.72
C GLU A 133 -0.08 -20.68 -24.94
N LYS A 134 -1.14 -21.49 -24.83
CA LYS A 134 -1.65 -22.37 -25.91
C LYS A 134 -2.97 -21.88 -26.49
#